data_AF-A0A7S1JN76-F1
#
_entry.id   AF-A0A7S1JN76-F1
#
_cell.length_a   1.000
_cell.length_b   1.000
_cell.length_c   1.000
_cell.angle_alpha   90.00
_cell.angle_beta   90.00
_cell.angle_gamma   90.00
#
_symmetry.space_group_name_H-M   'P 1'
#
loop_
_entity.id
_entity.type
_entity.pdbx_description
1 polymer ?
#
loop_
_entity_poly.entity_id
_entity_poly.type
_entity_poly.pdbx_seq_one_letter_code
_entity_poly.pdbx_strand_id
1 'polypeptide(L)'
;CRCEKGLYEVLPGMCELCPLNTYNPTIASRTSTVSQCASCPPRRVTLQTGAISKCQCLCENGFFDPVPLEDQRCRTMQDSDDGDGSSGSSLEDCQECQEGMDCDGVALDISTVGLKPGYWRLTPKSNSLRLCPLLSSCSGAPPTRVNKTLTHNIMGESTRALQQLEEWSDVYCAEGYEGRLCAVCKKGYAKLTRMCVRCDEGRTTLDQIMMAVAVGLLLLLASRLLIQTIDRPRAREAVEGGRVTVSPQGARDALAADGGTQGNMWAYFIRYMRPKTQILIIFLQLAASFPELNVRLRCRSP
;
A
#
# COMPACT_ATOMS: atom_id res chain seq x y z
N CYS A 1 -5.71 -54.12 -25.62
CA CYS A 1 -5.77 -52.70 -25.20
C CYS A 1 -4.35 -52.22 -24.94
N ARG A 2 -4.03 -50.95 -25.18
CA ARG A 2 -2.75 -50.34 -24.79
C ARG A 2 -3.10 -49.13 -23.94
N CYS A 3 -2.40 -48.92 -22.82
CA CYS A 3 -2.57 -47.72 -22.03
C CYS A 3 -1.83 -46.55 -22.70
N GLU A 4 -2.51 -45.41 -22.78
CA GLU A 4 -1.94 -44.16 -23.28
C GLU A 4 -0.93 -43.57 -22.28
N LYS A 5 -0.20 -42.54 -22.71
CA LYS A 5 0.76 -41.84 -21.84
C LYS A 5 0.03 -41.29 -20.61
N GLY A 6 0.72 -41.31 -19.47
CA GLY A 6 0.15 -40.93 -18.17
C GLY A 6 -0.78 -41.97 -17.55
N LEU A 7 -1.01 -43.12 -18.21
CA LEU A 7 -1.72 -44.25 -17.62
C LEU A 7 -0.78 -45.45 -17.46
N TYR A 8 -1.08 -46.34 -16.52
CA TYR A 8 -0.40 -47.63 -16.35
C TYR A 8 -1.40 -48.78 -16.31
N GLU A 9 -0.95 -49.97 -16.70
CA GLU A 9 -1.79 -51.17 -16.75
C GLU A 9 -1.84 -51.84 -15.38
N VAL A 10 -3.04 -51.88 -14.79
CA VAL A 10 -3.29 -52.53 -13.48
C VAL A 10 -3.64 -54.01 -13.67
N LEU A 11 -4.46 -54.29 -14.69
CA LEU A 11 -4.88 -55.61 -15.12
C LEU A 11 -4.91 -55.63 -16.65
N PRO A 12 -4.85 -56.81 -17.31
CA PRO A 12 -4.85 -56.92 -18.77
C PRO A 12 -5.98 -56.10 -19.42
N GLY A 13 -5.60 -54.99 -20.03
CA GLY A 13 -6.51 -54.04 -20.68
C GLY A 13 -7.31 -53.09 -19.79
N MET A 14 -7.02 -53.01 -18.49
CA MET A 14 -7.48 -51.94 -17.59
C MET A 14 -6.34 -50.98 -17.25
N CYS A 15 -6.58 -49.70 -17.50
CA CYS A 15 -5.61 -48.62 -17.35
C CYS A 15 -6.06 -47.63 -16.29
N GLU A 16 -5.16 -47.25 -15.39
CA GLU A 16 -5.38 -46.20 -14.39
C GLU A 16 -4.39 -45.05 -14.58
N LEU A 17 -4.76 -43.86 -14.11
CA LEU A 17 -3.89 -42.68 -14.15
C LEU A 17 -2.69 -42.88 -13.24
N CYS A 18 -1.52 -42.42 -13.69
CA CYS A 18 -0.35 -42.39 -12.84
C CYS A 18 -0.62 -41.61 -11.55
N PRO A 19 -0.32 -42.17 -10.36
CA PRO A 19 -0.52 -41.47 -9.11
C PRO A 19 0.37 -40.21 -9.01
N LEU A 20 0.09 -39.36 -8.01
CA LEU A 20 0.92 -38.18 -7.75
C LEU A 20 2.39 -38.55 -7.59
N ASN A 21 3.27 -37.63 -7.99
CA ASN A 21 4.72 -37.76 -7.97
C ASN A 21 5.26 -38.85 -8.91
N THR A 22 4.45 -39.29 -9.87
CA THR A 22 4.86 -40.26 -10.89
C THR A 22 4.37 -39.85 -12.27
N TYR A 23 5.05 -40.33 -13.31
CA TYR A 23 4.71 -40.06 -14.70
C TYR A 23 4.91 -41.29 -15.59
N ASN A 24 4.19 -41.38 -16.71
CA ASN A 24 4.45 -42.39 -17.73
C ASN A 24 4.60 -41.74 -19.13
N PRO A 25 5.83 -41.69 -19.69
CA PRO A 25 6.08 -41.11 -21.00
C PRO A 25 5.81 -42.08 -22.17
N THR A 26 5.68 -43.37 -21.87
CA THR A 26 5.56 -44.43 -22.87
C THR A 26 4.11 -44.80 -23.16
N ILE A 27 3.85 -45.22 -24.39
CA ILE A 27 2.62 -45.95 -24.72
C ILE A 27 2.95 -47.42 -24.51
N ALA A 28 2.25 -48.11 -23.61
CA ALA A 28 2.54 -49.51 -23.28
C ALA A 28 2.53 -50.38 -24.57
N SER A 29 3.67 -50.94 -24.94
CA SER A 29 3.83 -51.79 -26.15
C SER A 29 3.58 -53.26 -25.81
N ARG A 30 3.22 -54.08 -26.82
CA ARG A 30 2.88 -55.53 -26.66
C ARG A 30 4.01 -56.36 -26.03
N THR A 31 5.25 -55.86 -26.04
CA THR A 31 6.45 -56.56 -25.58
C THR A 31 7.10 -55.90 -24.36
N SER A 32 6.56 -54.79 -23.86
CA SER A 32 7.14 -54.06 -22.74
C SER A 32 6.20 -54.15 -21.55
N THR A 33 6.57 -54.98 -20.58
CA THR A 33 5.99 -55.05 -19.23
C THR A 33 6.33 -53.78 -18.42
N VAL A 34 6.14 -52.59 -19.00
CA VAL A 34 6.28 -51.34 -18.27
C VAL A 34 4.88 -50.99 -17.76
N SER A 35 4.53 -51.68 -16.69
CA SER A 35 3.26 -51.57 -15.96
C SER A 35 3.32 -50.55 -14.83
N GLN A 36 4.34 -49.69 -14.80
CA GLN A 36 4.59 -48.82 -13.65
C GLN A 36 4.98 -47.41 -14.08
N CYS A 37 4.38 -46.44 -13.40
CA CYS A 37 4.74 -45.03 -13.55
C CYS A 37 6.12 -44.79 -12.95
N ALA A 38 6.96 -44.05 -13.68
CA ALA A 38 8.26 -43.63 -13.21
C ALA A 38 8.08 -42.56 -12.12
N SER A 39 8.88 -42.62 -11.05
CA SER A 39 8.86 -41.59 -10.01
C SER A 39 9.46 -40.29 -10.52
N CYS A 40 8.92 -39.16 -10.05
CA CYS A 40 9.54 -37.86 -10.25
C CYS A 40 10.95 -37.81 -9.62
N PRO A 41 11.85 -36.98 -10.16
CA PRO A 41 13.16 -36.76 -9.55
C PRO A 41 13.06 -36.22 -8.12
N PRO A 42 14.15 -36.29 -7.33
CA PRO A 42 14.18 -35.71 -6.00
C PRO A 42 13.71 -34.25 -5.99
N ARG A 43 12.95 -33.88 -4.95
CA ARG A 43 12.41 -32.52 -4.74
C ARG A 43 11.45 -32.03 -5.81
N ARG A 44 10.88 -32.95 -6.59
CA ARG A 44 9.87 -32.64 -7.60
C ARG A 44 8.59 -33.44 -7.37
N VAL A 45 7.47 -32.78 -7.61
CA VAL A 45 6.12 -33.30 -7.43
C VAL A 45 5.27 -33.01 -8.66
N THR A 46 4.25 -33.83 -8.90
CA THR A 46 3.23 -33.53 -9.91
C THR A 46 2.07 -32.80 -9.27
N LEU A 47 1.50 -31.80 -9.94
CA LEU A 47 0.32 -31.09 -9.42
C LEU A 47 -0.99 -31.90 -9.55
N GLN A 48 -1.00 -32.88 -10.45
CA GLN A 48 -2.16 -33.72 -10.75
C GLN A 48 -1.71 -35.13 -11.15
N THR A 49 -2.61 -36.10 -10.99
CA THR A 49 -2.42 -37.47 -11.49
C THR A 49 -2.37 -37.50 -13.01
N GLY A 50 -1.86 -38.60 -13.56
CA GLY A 50 -1.83 -38.83 -15.01
C GLY A 50 -0.69 -38.12 -15.73
N ALA A 51 0.43 -37.87 -15.04
CA ALA A 51 1.52 -37.14 -15.67
C ALA A 51 2.15 -37.93 -16.82
N ILE A 52 2.34 -37.29 -17.95
CA ILE A 52 2.78 -37.89 -19.23
C ILE A 52 4.28 -37.71 -19.48
N SER A 53 5.00 -36.95 -18.66
CA SER A 53 6.44 -36.73 -18.84
C SER A 53 7.12 -36.19 -17.58
N LYS A 54 8.45 -36.33 -17.52
CA LYS A 54 9.32 -35.78 -16.45
C LYS A 54 9.11 -34.27 -16.27
N CYS A 55 8.70 -33.56 -17.31
CA CYS A 55 8.45 -32.12 -17.31
C CYS A 55 7.24 -31.67 -16.51
N GLN A 56 6.35 -32.59 -16.16
CA GLN A 56 5.25 -32.31 -15.25
C GLN A 56 5.64 -32.52 -13.78
N CYS A 57 6.88 -32.95 -13.53
CA CYS A 57 7.50 -32.94 -12.21
C CYS A 57 8.10 -31.55 -11.93
N LEU A 58 7.41 -30.78 -11.11
CA LEU A 58 7.74 -29.40 -10.77
C LEU A 58 8.33 -29.35 -9.37
N CYS A 59 9.17 -28.34 -9.07
CA CYS A 59 9.80 -28.26 -7.76
C CYS A 59 8.76 -28.19 -6.63
N GLU A 60 9.00 -28.96 -5.58
CA GLU A 60 8.15 -29.00 -4.40
C GLU A 60 8.30 -27.72 -3.55
N ASN A 61 7.47 -27.58 -2.52
CA ASN A 61 7.49 -26.39 -1.68
C ASN A 61 8.84 -26.20 -0.98
N GLY A 62 9.35 -24.98 -0.95
CA GLY A 62 10.68 -24.65 -0.44
C GLY A 62 11.82 -24.81 -1.46
N PHE A 63 11.49 -25.23 -2.68
CA PHE A 63 12.43 -25.30 -3.80
C PHE A 63 11.91 -24.55 -5.02
N PHE A 64 12.83 -24.09 -5.87
CA PHE A 64 12.51 -23.43 -7.13
C PHE A 64 13.40 -23.93 -8.26
N ASP A 65 12.92 -23.77 -9.50
CA ASP A 65 13.70 -24.10 -10.68
C ASP A 65 14.62 -22.92 -11.07
N PRO A 66 15.95 -23.11 -11.18
CA PRO A 66 16.87 -22.03 -11.53
C PRO A 66 16.69 -21.52 -12.97
N VAL A 67 15.92 -22.24 -13.78
CA VAL A 67 15.57 -21.87 -15.15
C VAL A 67 14.07 -21.56 -15.22
N PRO A 68 13.65 -20.47 -15.88
CA PRO A 68 12.23 -20.18 -16.10
C PRO A 68 11.49 -21.37 -16.73
N LEU A 69 10.30 -21.71 -16.23
CA LEU A 69 9.50 -22.85 -16.73
C LEU A 69 9.11 -22.69 -18.22
N GLU A 70 9.04 -21.45 -18.71
CA GLU A 70 8.77 -21.14 -20.12
C GLU A 70 9.95 -21.52 -21.04
N ASP A 71 11.17 -21.38 -20.52
CA ASP A 71 12.42 -21.66 -21.22
C ASP A 71 12.83 -23.15 -21.08
N GLN A 72 12.13 -23.92 -20.24
CA GLN A 72 12.38 -25.35 -20.11
C GLN A 72 12.08 -26.06 -21.43
N ARG A 73 13.14 -26.63 -22.01
CA ARG A 73 13.13 -27.43 -23.26
C ARG A 73 12.47 -28.80 -23.07
N CYS A 74 11.32 -28.80 -22.42
CA CYS A 74 10.38 -29.90 -22.40
C CYS A 74 9.59 -30.01 -23.71
N ARG A 75 9.77 -29.04 -24.62
CA ARG A 75 9.30 -29.06 -26.00
C ARG A 75 10.38 -29.59 -26.92
N THR A 76 10.63 -30.89 -26.87
CA THR A 76 10.69 -31.78 -28.04
C THR A 76 11.05 -33.16 -27.53
N MET A 77 10.23 -34.15 -27.88
CA MET A 77 10.62 -35.56 -27.88
C MET A 77 11.68 -35.77 -28.96
N GLN A 78 12.86 -35.22 -28.76
CA GLN A 78 14.02 -35.47 -29.60
C GLN A 78 15.26 -35.37 -28.70
N ASP A 79 15.32 -36.26 -27.71
CA ASP A 79 16.61 -36.81 -27.30
C ASP A 79 17.09 -37.64 -28.49
N SER A 80 17.63 -36.97 -29.51
CA SER A 80 18.52 -37.61 -30.47
C SER A 80 19.85 -37.82 -29.76
N ASP A 81 20.31 -39.06 -29.79
CA ASP A 81 21.62 -39.58 -29.38
C ASP A 81 22.81 -38.95 -30.13
N ASP A 82 22.89 -37.63 -30.23
CA ASP A 82 24.04 -36.94 -30.80
C ASP A 82 24.80 -36.24 -29.69
N GLY A 83 25.84 -36.93 -29.23
CA GLY A 83 26.82 -36.41 -28.29
C GLY A 83 27.46 -35.13 -28.82
N ASP A 84 27.09 -34.02 -28.22
CA ASP A 84 27.94 -32.85 -28.14
C ASP A 84 27.86 -32.28 -26.72
N GLY A 85 29.01 -32.21 -26.05
CA GLY A 85 29.17 -31.89 -24.64
C GLY A 85 28.99 -30.42 -24.34
N SER A 86 27.80 -29.87 -24.60
CA SER A 86 27.41 -28.53 -24.20
C SER A 86 26.36 -28.56 -23.10
N SER A 87 26.86 -28.54 -21.86
CA SER A 87 26.20 -28.01 -20.67
C SER A 87 24.69 -28.30 -20.59
N GLY A 88 24.33 -29.59 -20.55
CA GLY A 88 23.00 -30.01 -20.15
C GLY A 88 22.76 -29.48 -18.74
N SER A 89 21.99 -28.38 -18.64
CA SER A 89 21.42 -27.94 -17.38
C SER A 89 20.61 -29.11 -16.88
N SER A 90 21.16 -29.78 -15.87
CA SER A 90 20.56 -30.94 -15.26
C SER A 90 19.15 -30.56 -14.83
N LEU A 91 18.16 -31.21 -15.44
CA LEU A 91 16.73 -31.13 -15.11
C LEU A 91 16.45 -31.69 -13.68
N GLU A 92 17.47 -31.69 -12.82
CA GLU A 92 17.58 -32.46 -11.58
C GLU A 92 17.78 -31.58 -10.36
N ASP A 93 18.25 -30.33 -10.50
CA ASP A 93 18.51 -29.50 -9.32
C ASP A 93 17.49 -28.38 -9.17
N CYS A 94 16.32 -28.77 -8.66
CA CYS A 94 15.51 -27.85 -7.86
C CYS A 94 16.40 -27.28 -6.75
N GLN A 95 16.55 -25.97 -6.74
CA GLN A 95 17.40 -25.25 -5.80
C GLN A 95 16.61 -24.91 -4.54
N GLU A 96 17.27 -25.07 -3.39
CA GLU A 96 16.69 -24.66 -2.11
C GLU A 96 16.58 -23.14 -2.06
N CYS A 97 15.50 -22.66 -1.45
CA CYS A 97 15.26 -21.25 -1.34
C CYS A 97 16.24 -20.57 -0.38
N GLN A 98 16.91 -19.55 -0.90
CA GLN A 98 17.86 -18.77 -0.13
C GLN A 98 17.16 -17.79 0.80
N GLU A 99 17.92 -17.26 1.76
CA GLU A 99 17.45 -16.22 2.65
C GLU A 99 16.96 -15.00 1.85
N GLY A 100 15.74 -14.55 2.15
CA GLY A 100 15.08 -13.46 1.44
C GLY A 100 14.19 -13.87 0.27
N MET A 101 14.20 -15.14 -0.15
CA MET A 101 13.19 -15.66 -1.08
C MET A 101 11.89 -16.02 -0.37
N ASP A 102 10.79 -15.79 -1.05
CA ASP A 102 9.46 -16.26 -0.67
C ASP A 102 9.06 -17.42 -1.59
N CYS A 103 9.17 -18.63 -1.05
CA CYS A 103 8.94 -19.88 -1.74
C CYS A 103 7.70 -20.62 -1.24
N ASP A 104 6.70 -19.86 -0.79
CA ASP A 104 5.42 -20.41 -0.35
C ASP A 104 4.56 -20.82 -1.57
N GLY A 105 4.84 -22.02 -2.08
CA GLY A 105 4.17 -22.58 -3.23
C GLY A 105 4.95 -23.74 -3.86
N VAL A 106 4.25 -24.46 -4.73
CA VAL A 106 4.84 -25.49 -5.61
C VAL A 106 4.99 -24.92 -7.02
N ALA A 107 5.87 -25.52 -7.83
CA ALA A 107 6.09 -25.12 -9.21
C ALA A 107 6.59 -23.68 -9.37
N LEU A 108 7.45 -23.23 -8.46
CA LEU A 108 8.15 -21.96 -8.58
C LEU A 108 9.40 -22.11 -9.45
N ASP A 109 9.73 -21.05 -10.17
CA ASP A 109 10.98 -20.87 -10.91
C ASP A 109 11.64 -19.54 -10.55
N ILE A 110 12.85 -19.31 -11.06
CA ILE A 110 13.62 -18.11 -10.74
C ILE A 110 12.86 -16.82 -11.06
N SER A 111 12.01 -16.80 -12.10
CA SER A 111 11.22 -15.63 -12.49
C SER A 111 9.96 -15.42 -11.64
N THR A 112 9.39 -16.49 -11.10
CA THR A 112 8.12 -16.49 -10.37
C THR A 112 8.30 -16.57 -8.86
N VAL A 113 9.47 -17.00 -8.38
CA VAL A 113 9.80 -17.02 -6.96
C VAL A 113 9.75 -15.59 -6.40
N GLY A 114 9.03 -15.45 -5.28
CA GLY A 114 8.86 -14.17 -4.62
C GLY A 114 10.08 -13.77 -3.80
N LEU A 115 10.07 -12.55 -3.31
CA LEU A 115 11.02 -12.03 -2.33
C LEU A 115 10.28 -11.60 -1.07
N LYS A 116 10.86 -11.93 0.08
CA LYS A 116 10.41 -11.43 1.38
C LYS A 116 10.63 -9.91 1.48
N PRO A 117 9.85 -9.21 2.32
CA PRO A 117 10.07 -7.80 2.60
C PRO A 117 11.51 -7.50 3.04
N GLY A 118 12.04 -6.35 2.62
CA GLY A 118 13.42 -5.94 2.88
C GLY A 118 14.46 -6.45 1.88
N TYR A 119 14.08 -7.33 0.95
CA TYR A 119 14.95 -7.84 -0.11
C TYR A 119 14.61 -7.26 -1.48
N TRP A 120 15.63 -7.15 -2.33
CA TRP A 120 15.54 -6.62 -3.67
C TRP A 120 16.51 -7.35 -4.61
N ARG A 121 16.14 -7.44 -5.90
CA ARG A 121 17.01 -7.97 -6.96
C ARG A 121 16.88 -7.13 -8.23
N LEU A 122 17.93 -7.15 -9.06
CA LEU A 122 17.99 -6.33 -10.28
C LEU A 122 17.03 -6.81 -11.36
N THR A 123 16.91 -8.13 -11.53
CA THR A 123 16.01 -8.75 -12.50
C THR A 123 15.28 -9.92 -11.86
N PRO A 124 14.04 -10.24 -12.29
CA PRO A 124 13.32 -11.40 -11.79
C PRO A 124 14.14 -12.69 -11.94
N LYS A 125 14.86 -12.85 -13.06
CA LYS A 125 15.68 -14.04 -13.34
C LYS A 125 17.01 -14.09 -12.55
N SER A 126 17.28 -13.14 -11.65
CA SER A 126 18.53 -13.11 -10.88
C SER A 126 18.38 -13.82 -9.53
N ASN A 127 19.29 -14.74 -9.24
CA ASN A 127 19.46 -15.34 -7.91
C ASN A 127 20.30 -14.43 -6.96
N SER A 128 20.69 -13.23 -7.40
CA SER A 128 21.47 -12.30 -6.57
C SER A 128 20.54 -11.36 -5.80
N LEU A 129 20.26 -11.74 -4.55
CA LEU A 129 19.44 -10.93 -3.64
C LEU A 129 20.30 -9.95 -2.84
N ARG A 130 19.74 -8.78 -2.59
CA ARG A 130 20.36 -7.72 -1.78
C ARG A 130 19.37 -7.25 -0.72
N LEU A 131 19.87 -6.98 0.48
CA LEU A 131 19.10 -6.28 1.50
C LEU A 131 18.99 -4.80 1.14
N CYS A 132 17.83 -4.22 1.42
CA CYS A 132 17.60 -2.82 1.18
C CYS A 132 18.21 -1.95 2.28
N PRO A 133 18.76 -0.76 1.94
CA PRO A 133 19.29 0.17 2.93
C PRO A 133 18.28 0.58 4.00
N LEU A 134 16.99 0.58 3.64
CA LEU A 134 15.87 0.75 4.53
C LEU A 134 14.95 -0.45 4.37
N LEU A 135 14.72 -1.23 5.43
CA LEU A 135 13.87 -2.43 5.32
C LEU A 135 12.46 -2.11 4.82
N SER A 136 11.92 -0.94 5.19
CA SER A 136 10.58 -0.52 4.75
C SER A 136 10.52 0.02 3.32
N SER A 137 11.65 0.26 2.64
CA SER A 137 11.62 0.73 1.24
C SER A 137 11.39 -0.41 0.25
N CYS A 138 11.63 -1.66 0.66
CA CYS A 138 11.40 -2.84 -0.16
C CYS A 138 10.27 -3.67 0.43
N SER A 139 9.12 -3.65 -0.24
CA SER A 139 8.00 -4.52 0.10
C SER A 139 8.27 -5.99 -0.24
N GLY A 140 9.29 -6.25 -1.06
CA GLY A 140 9.46 -7.56 -1.70
C GLY A 140 8.38 -7.75 -2.77
N ALA A 141 8.16 -9.01 -3.16
CA ALA A 141 7.09 -9.38 -4.07
C ALA A 141 6.63 -10.81 -3.75
N PRO A 142 5.34 -11.09 -3.57
CA PRO A 142 4.87 -12.45 -3.35
C PRO A 142 5.13 -13.32 -4.58
N PRO A 143 5.25 -14.65 -4.42
CA PRO A 143 5.44 -15.55 -5.55
C PRO A 143 4.25 -15.50 -6.51
N THR A 144 4.54 -15.39 -7.80
CA THR A 144 3.51 -15.40 -8.85
C THR A 144 3.09 -16.84 -9.10
N ARG A 145 1.95 -17.26 -8.54
CA ARG A 145 1.39 -18.58 -8.84
C ARG A 145 0.90 -18.57 -10.28
N VAL A 146 1.53 -19.38 -11.13
CA VAL A 146 1.07 -19.64 -12.50
C VAL A 146 -0.25 -20.40 -12.41
N ASN A 147 -1.36 -19.70 -12.18
CA ASN A 147 -2.68 -20.25 -12.43
C ASN A 147 -2.80 -20.38 -13.96
N LYS A 148 -2.70 -21.62 -14.45
CA LYS A 148 -2.87 -21.98 -15.88
C LYS A 148 -4.23 -21.58 -16.49
N THR A 149 -5.10 -20.91 -15.72
CA THR A 149 -6.39 -20.33 -16.14
C THR A 149 -6.41 -18.80 -16.10
N LEU A 150 -5.26 -18.13 -16.05
CA LEU A 150 -5.18 -16.73 -16.45
C LEU A 150 -4.72 -16.68 -17.90
N THR A 151 -5.75 -16.53 -18.75
CA THR A 151 -5.71 -15.84 -20.03
C THR A 151 -4.37 -15.21 -20.37
N HIS A 152 -3.99 -15.44 -21.62
CA HIS A 152 -3.11 -14.65 -22.48
C HIS A 152 -3.47 -13.14 -22.57
N ASN A 153 -4.07 -12.55 -21.53
CA ASN A 153 -4.55 -11.18 -21.41
C ASN A 153 -3.92 -10.40 -20.24
N ILE A 154 -2.88 -10.92 -19.58
CA ILE A 154 -1.83 -10.07 -18.98
C ILE A 154 -0.51 -10.27 -19.74
N MET A 155 -0.63 -10.39 -21.06
CA MET A 155 0.42 -10.08 -22.05
C MET A 155 -0.31 -9.54 -23.29
N GLY A 156 -1.15 -8.54 -23.06
CA GLY A 156 -1.87 -7.80 -24.07
C GLY A 156 -1.27 -6.42 -24.32
N GLU A 157 0.06 -6.26 -24.28
CA GLU A 157 0.76 -5.19 -24.98
C GLU A 157 2.28 -5.49 -24.96
N SER A 158 2.90 -5.47 -26.14
CA SER A 158 4.34 -5.24 -26.34
C SER A 158 5.35 -6.38 -26.16
N THR A 159 5.39 -7.29 -27.14
CA THR A 159 6.65 -7.96 -27.56
C THR A 159 7.59 -7.05 -28.37
N ARG A 160 7.59 -5.73 -28.09
CA ARG A 160 8.62 -4.77 -28.56
C ARG A 160 9.26 -3.97 -27.42
N ALA A 161 8.97 -4.28 -26.16
CA ALA A 161 9.50 -3.61 -24.97
C ALA A 161 10.71 -4.34 -24.32
N LEU A 162 11.54 -5.03 -25.11
CA LEU A 162 12.80 -5.61 -24.61
C LEU A 162 13.96 -4.58 -24.67
N GLN A 163 13.74 -3.38 -24.11
CA GLN A 163 14.82 -2.39 -23.94
C GLN A 163 14.65 -1.47 -22.72
N GLN A 164 13.86 -1.84 -21.70
CA GLN A 164 13.77 -1.06 -20.45
C GLN A 164 14.01 -1.95 -19.21
N LEU A 165 15.28 -2.02 -18.82
CA LEU A 165 15.76 -2.60 -17.56
C LEU A 165 15.35 -1.78 -16.32
N GLU A 166 14.70 -0.62 -16.50
CA GLU A 166 14.34 0.32 -15.43
C GLU A 166 12.96 0.03 -14.80
N GLU A 167 12.09 -0.75 -15.44
CA GLU A 167 10.70 -0.91 -14.98
C GLU A 167 10.51 -2.07 -13.97
N TRP A 168 11.43 -3.02 -13.94
CA TRP A 168 11.31 -4.20 -13.06
C TRP A 168 11.84 -3.97 -11.64
N SER A 169 12.68 -2.95 -11.42
CA SER A 169 13.22 -2.66 -10.09
C SER A 169 12.15 -2.18 -9.11
N ASP A 170 11.11 -1.54 -9.64
CA ASP A 170 10.08 -0.87 -8.85
C ASP A 170 9.01 -1.82 -8.34
N VAL A 171 8.91 -3.02 -8.90
CA VAL A 171 7.97 -4.08 -8.48
C VAL A 171 8.22 -4.49 -7.03
N TYR A 172 9.47 -4.41 -6.56
CA TYR A 172 9.86 -4.76 -5.20
C TYR A 172 9.81 -3.58 -4.23
N CYS A 173 9.56 -2.37 -4.73
CA CYS A 173 9.63 -1.15 -3.95
C CYS A 173 8.30 -0.82 -3.29
N ALA A 174 8.38 -0.40 -2.04
CA ALA A 174 7.25 0.16 -1.32
C ALA A 174 6.79 1.49 -1.97
N GLU A 175 5.57 1.91 -1.63
CA GLU A 175 5.01 3.16 -2.14
C GLU A 175 5.92 4.36 -1.83
N GLY A 176 6.13 5.23 -2.82
CA GLY A 176 7.00 6.40 -2.70
C GLY A 176 8.50 6.15 -2.91
N TYR A 177 8.92 4.90 -3.10
CA TYR A 177 10.29 4.53 -3.40
C TYR A 177 10.44 3.97 -4.82
N GLU A 178 11.57 4.24 -5.47
CA GLU A 178 11.93 3.76 -6.80
C GLU A 178 13.44 3.49 -6.95
N GLY A 179 13.80 2.85 -8.06
CA GLY A 179 15.18 2.66 -8.48
C GLY A 179 15.91 1.54 -7.75
N ARG A 180 17.24 1.54 -7.86
CA ARG A 180 18.08 0.47 -7.31
C ARG A 180 17.96 0.41 -5.79
N LEU A 181 17.66 -0.77 -5.27
CA LEU A 181 17.43 -1.03 -3.84
C LEU A 181 16.32 -0.13 -3.24
N CYS A 182 15.44 0.42 -4.08
CA CYS A 182 14.38 1.33 -3.65
C CYS A 182 14.93 2.51 -2.84
N ALA A 183 16.11 3.01 -3.22
CA ALA A 183 16.83 4.03 -2.47
C ALA A 183 16.49 5.47 -2.89
N VAL A 184 15.68 5.63 -3.95
CA VAL A 184 15.28 6.93 -4.50
C VAL A 184 13.82 7.20 -4.17
N CYS A 185 13.46 8.45 -3.88
CA CYS A 185 12.08 8.83 -3.68
C CYS A 185 11.42 9.11 -5.02
N LYS A 186 10.24 8.51 -5.24
CA LYS A 186 9.38 8.77 -6.40
C LYS A 186 9.04 10.25 -6.51
N LYS A 187 8.70 10.69 -7.73
CA LYS A 187 8.15 12.04 -7.94
C LYS A 187 6.92 12.26 -7.04
N GLY A 188 6.86 13.43 -6.39
CA GLY A 188 5.82 13.73 -5.39
C GLY A 188 6.13 13.20 -3.99
N TYR A 189 7.31 12.63 -3.77
CA TYR A 189 7.85 12.30 -2.45
C TYR A 189 9.15 13.07 -2.19
N ALA A 190 9.41 13.44 -0.94
CA ALA A 190 10.66 14.02 -0.49
C ALA A 190 11.34 13.15 0.56
N LYS A 191 12.67 13.15 0.53
CA LYS A 191 13.48 12.47 1.52
C LYS A 191 13.48 13.27 2.82
N LEU A 192 12.81 12.74 3.84
CA LEU A 192 12.90 13.22 5.21
C LEU A 192 13.74 12.23 6.01
N THR A 193 14.93 12.63 6.43
CA THR A 193 15.93 11.74 7.07
C THR A 193 16.33 10.56 6.16
N ARG A 194 15.79 9.37 6.39
CA ARG A 194 16.01 8.14 5.61
C ARG A 194 14.76 7.62 4.90
N MET A 195 13.61 8.26 5.08
CA MET A 195 12.33 7.83 4.52
C MET A 195 11.82 8.79 3.45
N CYS A 196 11.09 8.25 2.49
CA CYS A 196 10.38 9.03 1.48
C CYS A 196 8.98 9.33 2.00
N VAL A 197 8.67 10.62 2.16
CA VAL A 197 7.38 11.09 2.66
C VAL A 197 6.68 11.80 1.52
N ARG A 198 5.38 11.53 1.35
CA ARG A 198 4.58 12.19 0.32
C ARG A 198 4.63 13.69 0.55
N CYS A 199 4.91 14.42 -0.52
CA CYS A 199 4.81 15.87 -0.49
C CYS A 199 3.33 16.21 -0.31
N ASP A 200 3.01 17.03 0.69
CA ASP A 200 1.70 17.66 0.74
C ASP A 200 1.59 18.54 -0.51
N GLU A 201 0.89 18.03 -1.53
CA GLU A 201 0.33 18.86 -2.59
C GLU A 201 -0.59 19.83 -1.88
N GLY A 202 -0.03 21.00 -1.54
CA GLY A 202 -0.47 21.78 -0.41
C GLY A 202 -1.97 21.88 -0.37
N ARG A 203 -2.58 21.52 0.78
CA ARG A 203 -4.00 21.76 1.10
C ARG A 203 -4.44 22.97 0.29
N THR A 204 -5.28 22.73 -0.70
CA THR A 204 -5.66 23.78 -1.66
C THR A 204 -6.05 25.01 -0.86
N THR A 205 -5.76 26.20 -1.38
CA THR A 205 -6.13 27.46 -0.72
C THR A 205 -7.59 27.45 -0.25
N LEU A 206 -8.46 26.72 -0.95
CA LEU A 206 -9.84 26.44 -0.60
C LEU A 206 -10.03 25.73 0.75
N ASP A 207 -9.29 24.66 1.05
CA ASP A 207 -9.41 23.96 2.36
C ASP A 207 -8.99 24.86 3.52
N GLN A 208 -7.96 25.69 3.32
CA GLN A 208 -7.54 26.66 4.35
C GLN A 208 -8.57 27.77 4.52
N ILE A 209 -9.17 28.25 3.44
CA ILE A 209 -10.24 29.26 3.46
C ILE A 209 -11.49 28.70 4.15
N MET A 210 -11.90 27.47 3.84
CA MET A 210 -13.08 26.83 4.43
C MET A 210 -12.94 26.66 5.95
N MET A 211 -11.76 26.21 6.41
CA MET A 211 -11.45 26.15 7.84
C MET A 211 -11.50 27.52 8.51
N ALA A 212 -10.92 28.56 7.89
CA ALA A 212 -10.94 29.92 8.42
C ALA A 212 -12.36 30.49 8.53
N VAL A 213 -13.21 30.25 7.52
CA VAL A 213 -14.63 30.67 7.51
C VAL A 213 -15.41 29.94 8.61
N ALA A 214 -15.22 28.63 8.77
CA ALA A 214 -15.91 27.85 9.80
C ALA A 214 -15.56 28.34 11.23
N VAL A 215 -14.27 28.59 11.50
CA VAL A 215 -13.83 29.15 12.79
C VAL A 215 -14.38 30.56 12.99
N GLY A 216 -14.38 31.40 11.95
CA GLY A 216 -14.97 32.74 12.00
C GLY A 216 -16.47 32.73 12.36
N LEU A 217 -17.25 31.84 11.74
CA LEU A 217 -18.68 31.68 12.05
C LEU A 217 -18.92 31.19 13.49
N LEU A 218 -18.11 30.24 13.98
CA LEU A 218 -18.17 29.77 15.36
C LEU A 218 -17.91 30.88 16.37
N LEU A 219 -16.92 31.75 16.11
CA LEU A 219 -16.64 32.90 16.96
C LEU A 219 -17.77 33.94 16.93
N LEU A 220 -18.39 34.16 15.77
CA LEU A 220 -19.56 35.03 15.66
C LEU A 220 -20.75 34.48 16.44
N LEU A 221 -21.03 33.18 16.34
CA LEU A 221 -22.08 32.53 17.13
C LEU A 221 -21.80 32.59 18.63
N ALA A 222 -20.57 32.29 19.06
CA ALA A 222 -20.17 32.38 20.45
C ALA A 222 -20.31 33.81 21.00
N SER A 223 -19.92 34.83 20.22
CA SER A 223 -20.09 36.23 20.62
C SER A 223 -21.56 36.63 20.73
N ARG A 224 -22.43 36.16 19.82
CA ARG A 224 -23.88 36.37 19.89
C ARG A 224 -24.49 35.72 21.12
N LEU A 225 -24.11 34.49 21.44
CA LEU A 225 -24.56 33.79 22.65
C LEU A 225 -24.10 34.52 23.93
N LEU A 226 -22.85 35.00 23.95
CA LEU A 226 -22.33 35.78 25.08
C LEU A 226 -23.13 37.08 25.29
N ILE A 227 -23.44 37.82 24.22
CA ILE A 227 -24.28 39.03 24.30
C ILE A 227 -25.67 38.69 24.85
N GLN A 228 -26.30 37.61 24.35
CA GLN A 228 -27.60 37.16 24.84
C GLN A 228 -27.60 36.73 26.31
N THR A 229 -26.48 36.19 26.82
CA THR A 229 -26.37 35.84 28.25
C THR A 229 -26.19 37.05 29.17
N ILE A 230 -25.64 38.15 28.68
CA ILE A 230 -25.42 39.40 29.44
C ILE A 230 -26.69 40.26 29.45
N ASP A 231 -27.41 40.29 28.34
CA ASP A 231 -28.65 41.06 28.18
C ASP A 231 -29.89 40.37 28.77
N ARG A 232 -29.77 39.19 29.42
CA ARG A 232 -30.85 38.73 30.29
C ARG A 232 -30.92 39.73 31.46
N PRO A 233 -31.92 40.64 31.50
CA PRO A 233 -32.04 41.53 32.63
C PRO A 233 -32.22 40.61 33.83
N ARG A 234 -31.40 40.81 34.87
CA ARG A 234 -31.70 40.25 36.18
C ARG A 234 -33.10 40.74 36.54
N ALA A 235 -34.10 39.92 36.27
CA ALA A 235 -35.42 40.03 36.86
C ALA A 235 -35.17 39.87 38.36
N ARG A 236 -34.95 41.01 39.02
CA ARG A 236 -34.91 41.09 40.46
C ARG A 236 -36.30 40.66 40.91
N GLU A 237 -36.37 39.54 41.60
CA GLU A 237 -37.46 39.27 42.51
C GLU A 237 -37.49 40.43 43.52
N ALA A 238 -38.43 41.36 43.30
CA ALA A 238 -38.84 42.31 44.33
C ALA A 238 -39.74 41.52 45.28
N VAL A 239 -39.15 40.98 46.34
CA VAL A 239 -39.89 40.46 47.48
C VAL A 239 -40.57 41.64 48.17
N GLU A 240 -41.89 41.57 48.10
CA GLU A 240 -42.89 42.42 48.70
C GLU A 240 -42.81 42.36 50.25
N GLY A 241 -42.79 43.53 50.90
CA GLY A 241 -42.78 43.58 52.36
C GLY A 241 -42.66 44.97 52.98
N GLY A 242 -43.74 45.77 52.93
CA GLY A 242 -44.08 46.68 54.04
C GLY A 242 -43.81 48.18 53.88
N ARG A 243 -44.80 48.87 53.30
CA ARG A 243 -45.43 50.14 53.73
C ARG A 243 -44.53 51.28 54.26
N VAL A 244 -44.59 52.47 53.63
CA VAL A 244 -44.93 53.76 54.27
C VAL A 244 -45.16 54.87 53.22
N THR A 245 -46.35 55.48 53.36
CA THR A 245 -46.93 56.76 52.92
C THR A 245 -46.40 57.59 51.74
N VAL A 246 -47.35 57.95 50.87
CA VAL A 246 -47.33 59.03 49.88
C VAL A 246 -47.24 60.41 50.54
N SER A 247 -46.36 61.29 50.02
CA SER A 247 -46.48 62.74 50.15
C SER A 247 -46.41 63.38 48.75
N PRO A 248 -47.44 64.13 48.30
CA PRO A 248 -47.52 64.64 46.94
C PRO A 248 -46.99 66.07 46.85
N GLN A 249 -45.67 66.27 46.81
CA GLN A 249 -45.12 67.62 46.56
C GLN A 249 -43.67 67.72 46.05
N GLY A 250 -43.04 66.61 45.63
CA GLY A 250 -41.66 66.63 45.10
C GLY A 250 -41.51 66.60 43.57
N ALA A 251 -42.60 66.49 42.81
CA ALA A 251 -42.55 66.16 41.38
C ALA A 251 -42.43 67.37 40.42
N ARG A 252 -41.91 68.52 40.89
CA ARG A 252 -41.69 69.70 40.03
C ARG A 252 -40.24 70.18 39.90
N ASP A 253 -39.29 69.67 40.68
CA ASP A 253 -37.92 70.21 40.67
C ASP A 253 -36.84 69.26 40.10
N ALA A 254 -37.22 68.18 39.41
CA ALA A 254 -36.26 67.28 38.74
C ALA A 254 -36.28 67.40 37.21
N LEU A 255 -36.76 68.51 36.65
CA LEU A 255 -36.74 68.79 35.20
C LEU A 255 -35.73 69.86 34.79
N ALA A 256 -34.73 70.16 35.63
CA ALA A 256 -33.75 71.20 35.36
C ALA A 256 -32.36 70.89 35.94
N ALA A 257 -31.78 69.76 35.56
CA ALA A 257 -30.32 69.56 35.55
C ALA A 257 -30.02 68.14 34.99
N ASP A 258 -29.78 68.03 33.69
CA ASP A 258 -28.44 67.67 33.23
C ASP A 258 -28.40 67.79 31.71
N GLY A 259 -27.84 68.91 31.25
CA GLY A 259 -27.42 69.06 29.88
C GLY A 259 -26.10 68.34 29.71
N GLY A 260 -26.06 67.41 28.76
CA GLY A 260 -24.81 66.93 28.16
C GLY A 260 -24.25 65.65 28.75
N THR A 261 -24.27 64.58 27.95
CA THR A 261 -23.13 63.64 27.82
C THR A 261 -23.41 62.65 26.69
N GLN A 262 -23.55 63.18 25.47
CA GLN A 262 -23.44 62.41 24.22
C GLN A 262 -21.97 62.03 23.92
N GLY A 263 -21.18 61.71 24.96
CA GLY A 263 -19.74 61.43 24.88
C GLY A 263 -19.28 60.16 25.60
N ASN A 264 -20.10 59.54 26.45
CA ASN A 264 -19.61 58.48 27.35
C ASN A 264 -19.90 57.04 26.91
N MET A 265 -20.78 56.81 25.93
CA MET A 265 -21.01 55.46 25.41
C MET A 265 -19.78 54.93 24.65
N TRP A 266 -19.11 55.80 23.88
CA TRP A 266 -17.84 55.48 23.21
C TRP A 266 -16.69 55.25 24.20
N ALA A 267 -16.64 56.01 25.31
CA ALA A 267 -15.62 55.81 26.34
C ALA A 267 -15.80 54.47 27.07
N TYR A 268 -17.04 54.03 27.30
CA TYR A 268 -17.34 52.73 27.88
C TYR A 268 -16.98 51.57 26.92
N PHE A 269 -17.29 51.74 25.64
CA PHE A 269 -16.96 50.75 24.61
C PHE A 269 -15.44 50.58 24.44
N ILE A 270 -14.68 51.70 24.44
CA ILE A 270 -13.21 51.68 24.33
C ILE A 270 -12.54 51.06 25.58
N ARG A 271 -13.06 51.29 26.79
CA ARG A 271 -12.51 50.67 28.02
C ARG A 271 -12.84 49.18 28.12
N TYR A 272 -14.03 48.76 27.69
CA TYR A 272 -14.48 47.37 27.84
C TYR A 272 -13.92 46.44 26.75
N MET A 273 -13.75 46.93 25.52
CA MET A 273 -13.24 46.11 24.41
C MET A 273 -11.72 45.99 24.38
N ARG A 274 -10.97 46.98 24.91
CA ARG A 274 -9.50 47.02 24.88
C ARG A 274 -8.78 45.75 25.38
N PRO A 275 -9.12 45.15 26.54
CA PRO A 275 -8.41 43.96 27.01
C PRO A 275 -8.79 42.71 26.18
N LYS A 276 -10.02 42.63 25.66
CA LYS A 276 -10.48 41.48 24.88
C LYS A 276 -9.94 41.49 23.45
N THR A 277 -9.83 42.68 22.83
CA THR A 277 -9.19 42.81 21.52
C THR A 277 -7.68 42.59 21.61
N GLN A 278 -7.02 42.97 22.70
CA GLN A 278 -5.61 42.63 22.88
C GLN A 278 -5.37 41.13 23.00
N ILE A 279 -6.20 40.38 23.75
CA ILE A 279 -6.06 38.92 23.82
C ILE A 279 -6.26 38.29 22.44
N LEU A 280 -7.27 38.73 21.68
CA LEU A 280 -7.51 38.23 20.32
C LEU A 280 -6.35 38.57 19.37
N ILE A 281 -5.78 39.77 19.46
CA ILE A 281 -4.64 40.20 18.64
C ILE A 281 -3.39 39.40 19.02
N ILE A 282 -3.12 39.19 20.31
CA ILE A 282 -1.99 38.36 20.77
C ILE A 282 -2.17 36.92 20.31
N PHE A 283 -3.39 36.38 20.36
CA PHE A 283 -3.68 35.03 19.88
C PHE A 283 -3.55 34.91 18.36
N LEU A 284 -4.00 35.91 17.60
CA LEU A 284 -3.80 35.99 16.15
C LEU A 284 -2.32 36.18 15.78
N GLN A 285 -1.57 36.96 16.56
CA GLN A 285 -0.13 37.14 16.39
C GLN A 285 0.63 35.84 16.72
N LEU A 286 0.26 35.13 17.79
CA LEU A 286 0.81 33.82 18.13
C LEU A 286 0.46 32.76 17.07
N ALA A 287 -0.79 32.69 16.63
CA ALA A 287 -1.21 31.77 15.57
C ALA A 287 -0.51 32.08 14.23
N ALA A 288 -0.22 33.36 13.95
CA ALA A 288 0.55 33.78 12.78
C ALA A 288 2.07 33.56 12.95
N SER A 289 2.59 33.54 14.17
CA SER A 289 4.02 33.35 14.47
C SER A 289 4.44 31.90 14.65
N PHE A 290 3.51 30.94 14.60
CA PHE A 290 3.81 29.50 14.46
C PHE A 290 3.52 28.96 13.04
N PRO A 291 4.13 29.47 11.96
CA PRO A 291 4.11 28.78 10.68
C PRO A 291 4.97 27.48 10.70
N GLU A 292 5.81 27.28 11.72
CA GLU A 292 6.87 26.28 11.73
C GLU A 292 6.50 24.86 12.20
N LEU A 293 5.29 24.61 12.70
CA LEU A 293 4.81 23.22 12.89
C LEU A 293 4.19 22.61 11.63
N ASN A 294 4.03 23.40 10.56
CA ASN A 294 3.88 22.89 9.22
C ASN A 294 5.26 22.86 8.57
N VAL A 295 5.99 21.76 8.76
CA VAL A 295 7.07 21.40 7.82
C VAL A 295 6.40 21.09 6.48
N ARG A 296 5.95 22.13 5.77
CA ARG A 296 5.52 22.07 4.38
C ARG A 296 6.76 21.72 3.59
N LEU A 297 6.98 20.43 3.39
CA LEU A 297 7.90 19.93 2.37
C LEU A 297 7.32 20.35 1.01
N ARG A 298 7.52 21.62 0.64
CA ARG A 298 7.32 22.07 -0.73
C ARG A 298 8.41 21.41 -1.55
N CYS A 299 8.07 20.26 -2.09
CA CYS A 299 8.92 19.59 -3.05
C CYS A 299 8.97 20.45 -4.30
N ARG A 300 10.10 21.11 -4.52
CA ARG A 300 10.40 21.70 -5.82
C ARG A 300 10.60 20.51 -6.76
N SER A 301 9.72 20.35 -7.75
CA SER A 301 9.99 19.35 -8.79
C SER A 301 11.32 19.72 -9.46
N PRO A 302 12.16 18.74 -9.83
CA PRO A 302 13.22 18.99 -10.79
C PRO A 302 12.65 19.49 -12.11
#